data_AF-A0A7G9Z1M5-F1
#
_entry.id   AF-A0A7G9Z1M5-F1
#
_cell.length_a   1.000
_cell.length_b   1.000
_cell.length_c   1.000
_cell.angle_alpha   90.00
_cell.angle_beta   90.00
_cell.angle_gamma   90.00
#
_symmetry.space_group_name_H-M   'P 1'
#
loop_
_entity.id
_entity.type
_entity.pdbx_description
1 polymer ?
#
loop_
_entity_poly.entity_id
_entity_poly.type
_entity_poly.pdbx_seq_one_letter_code
_entity_poly.pdbx_strand_id
1 'polypeptide(L)'
;MPLVELEGGRFGGFDSSMQFYEPVGWAAGYGVIVFWIASALLWIGWINFYAGLFNCLPAIPMDGGHVFKDVIHSLFGRVISDHNAEQLSKSIAVAFAVLILVSFVFMIFGPSIVHGF
;
A
#
# COMPACT_ATOMS: atom_id res chain seq x y z
N MET A 1 18.91 -20.71 -5.10
CA MET A 1 18.62 -19.29 -5.37
C MET A 1 17.12 -19.07 -5.24
N PRO A 2 16.65 -18.38 -4.18
CA PRO A 2 15.23 -18.11 -3.99
C PRO A 2 14.85 -16.88 -4.83
N LEU A 3 14.96 -17.00 -6.15
CA LEU A 3 14.40 -16.08 -7.13
C LEU A 3 13.29 -16.76 -7.95
N VAL A 4 12.72 -17.85 -7.40
CA VAL A 4 11.57 -18.59 -7.96
C VAL A 4 10.29 -18.11 -7.27
N GLU A 5 10.11 -16.80 -7.22
CA GLU A 5 8.85 -16.14 -6.83
C GLU A 5 8.37 -15.21 -7.96
N LEU A 6 8.83 -15.49 -9.19
CA LEU A 6 8.63 -14.68 -10.39
C LEU A 6 7.48 -15.16 -11.29
N GLU A 7 6.59 -16.06 -10.84
CA GLU A 7 5.45 -16.51 -11.66
C GLU A 7 4.08 -16.64 -10.96
N GLY A 8 3.87 -16.18 -9.72
CA GLY A 8 2.48 -16.21 -9.20
C GLY A 8 2.26 -15.94 -7.73
N GLY A 9 2.40 -14.68 -7.32
CA GLY A 9 2.00 -14.31 -5.95
C GLY A 9 1.96 -12.82 -5.64
N ARG A 10 1.93 -11.95 -6.66
CA ARG A 10 1.79 -10.50 -6.47
C ARG A 10 0.65 -10.04 -7.35
N PHE A 11 -0.33 -9.38 -6.73
CA PHE A 11 -1.62 -8.94 -7.29
C PHE A 11 -1.47 -8.43 -8.74
N GLY A 12 -1.71 -9.31 -9.72
CA GLY A 12 -1.39 -9.09 -11.14
C GLY A 12 -2.58 -8.65 -11.99
N GLY A 13 -3.75 -8.44 -11.39
CA GLY A 13 -5.01 -8.24 -12.12
C GLY A 13 -5.69 -9.57 -12.46
N PHE A 14 -6.42 -9.60 -13.58
CA PHE A 14 -7.30 -10.71 -13.96
C PHE A 14 -6.75 -11.61 -15.09
N ASP A 15 -5.46 -11.53 -15.42
CA ASP A 15 -4.85 -12.30 -16.52
C ASP A 15 -4.99 -13.82 -16.34
N SER A 16 -4.80 -14.34 -15.13
CA SER A 16 -5.02 -15.76 -14.83
C SER A 16 -6.49 -16.17 -14.84
N SER A 17 -7.41 -15.22 -14.59
CA SER A 17 -8.86 -15.47 -14.60
C SER A 17 -9.41 -15.66 -16.02
N MET A 18 -8.75 -15.13 -17.04
CA MET A 18 -9.15 -15.30 -18.45
C MET A 18 -9.09 -16.78 -18.90
N GLN A 19 -8.32 -17.62 -18.22
CA GLN A 19 -8.24 -19.05 -18.52
C GLN A 19 -9.43 -19.86 -17.95
N PHE A 20 -10.08 -19.35 -16.92
CA PHE A 20 -11.13 -20.08 -16.18
C PHE A 20 -12.52 -19.45 -16.32
N TYR A 21 -12.61 -18.19 -16.76
CA TYR A 21 -13.86 -17.44 -16.84
C TYR A 21 -14.05 -16.82 -18.22
N GLU A 22 -15.28 -16.91 -18.72
CA GLU A 22 -15.72 -16.24 -19.93
C GLU A 22 -16.85 -15.23 -19.63
N PRO A 23 -16.87 -14.07 -20.31
CA PRO A 23 -17.95 -13.10 -20.10
C PRO A 23 -19.23 -13.62 -20.74
N VAL A 24 -20.33 -13.59 -19.98
CA VAL A 24 -21.65 -14.04 -20.42
C VAL A 24 -22.66 -12.89 -20.46
N GLY A 25 -23.76 -13.07 -21.19
CA GLY A 25 -24.83 -12.07 -21.30
C GLY A 25 -24.42 -10.85 -22.14
N TRP A 26 -24.68 -9.65 -21.62
CA TRP A 26 -24.39 -8.38 -22.33
C TRP A 26 -22.88 -8.17 -22.59
N ALA A 27 -22.02 -8.81 -21.81
CA ALA A 27 -20.58 -8.71 -21.89
C ALA A 27 -19.95 -9.72 -22.88
N ALA A 28 -20.73 -10.70 -23.37
CA ALA A 28 -20.22 -11.80 -24.20
C ALA A 28 -19.59 -11.32 -25.52
N GLY A 29 -20.11 -10.25 -26.12
CA GLY A 29 -19.56 -9.67 -27.36
C GLY A 29 -18.21 -8.96 -27.19
N TYR A 30 -17.81 -8.65 -25.96
CA TYR A 30 -16.58 -7.91 -25.66
C TYR A 30 -15.40 -8.82 -25.27
N GLY A 31 -15.67 -10.09 -24.94
CA GLY A 31 -14.64 -11.11 -24.71
C GLY A 31 -13.56 -10.67 -23.71
N VAL A 32 -12.30 -10.87 -24.11
CA VAL A 32 -11.11 -10.61 -23.29
C VAL A 32 -11.03 -9.14 -22.81
N ILE A 33 -11.57 -8.19 -23.57
CA ILE A 33 -11.48 -6.74 -23.27
C ILE A 33 -12.10 -6.42 -21.90
N VAL A 34 -13.12 -7.17 -21.47
CA VAL A 34 -13.77 -6.97 -20.16
C VAL A 34 -12.79 -7.20 -19.02
N PHE A 35 -11.93 -8.22 -19.11
CA PHE A 35 -10.92 -8.51 -18.09
C PHE A 35 -9.79 -7.47 -18.08
N TRP A 36 -9.43 -6.90 -19.23
CA TRP A 36 -8.50 -5.77 -19.32
C TRP A 36 -9.05 -4.51 -18.65
N ILE A 37 -10.32 -4.18 -18.92
CA ILE A 37 -10.99 -3.03 -18.28
C ILE A 37 -11.11 -3.26 -16.78
N ALA A 38 -11.51 -4.46 -16.35
CA ALA A 38 -11.58 -4.80 -14.92
C ALA A 38 -10.20 -4.68 -14.25
N SER A 39 -9.14 -5.15 -14.91
CA SER A 39 -7.77 -5.03 -14.41
C SER A 39 -7.34 -3.56 -14.31
N ALA A 40 -7.63 -2.75 -15.33
CA ALA A 40 -7.34 -1.32 -15.32
C ALA A 40 -8.11 -0.58 -14.21
N LEU A 41 -9.40 -0.84 -14.03
CA LEU A 41 -10.20 -0.25 -12.96
C LEU A 41 -9.69 -0.64 -11.58
N LEU A 42 -9.33 -1.91 -11.42
CA LEU A 42 -8.72 -2.42 -10.19
C LEU A 42 -7.40 -1.70 -9.92
N TRP A 43 -6.52 -1.55 -10.91
CA TRP A 43 -5.25 -0.82 -10.75
C TRP A 43 -5.45 0.68 -10.49
N ILE A 44 -6.36 1.35 -11.20
CA ILE A 44 -6.70 2.75 -10.96
C ILE A 44 -7.22 2.93 -9.53
N GLY A 45 -8.15 2.07 -9.10
CA GLY A 45 -8.67 2.08 -7.73
C GLY A 45 -7.58 1.83 -6.71
N TRP A 46 -6.70 0.86 -6.95
CA TRP A 46 -5.60 0.50 -6.05
C TRP A 46 -4.57 1.62 -5.92
N ILE A 47 -4.20 2.27 -7.03
CA ILE A 47 -3.30 3.43 -7.02
C ILE A 47 -3.93 4.62 -6.31
N ASN A 48 -5.21 4.93 -6.58
CA ASN A 48 -5.91 6.03 -5.90
C ASN A 48 -6.08 5.74 -4.41
N PHE A 49 -6.31 4.48 -4.03
CA PHE A 49 -6.36 4.06 -2.63
C PHE A 49 -5.02 4.29 -1.93
N TYR A 50 -3.91 3.87 -2.54
CA TYR A 50 -2.58 4.19 -2.00
C TYR A 50 -2.32 5.68 -1.94
N ALA A 51 -2.63 6.43 -2.99
CA ALA A 51 -2.48 7.88 -3.02
C ALA A 51 -3.32 8.57 -1.92
N GLY A 52 -4.52 8.04 -1.65
CA GLY A 52 -5.37 8.46 -0.53
C GLY A 52 -4.73 8.15 0.83
N LEU A 53 -4.21 6.93 1.02
CA LEU A 53 -3.47 6.56 2.23
C LEU A 53 -2.25 7.44 2.45
N PHE A 54 -1.47 7.71 1.40
CA PHE A 54 -0.31 8.62 1.45
C PHE A 54 -0.74 10.05 1.76
N ASN A 55 -1.85 10.52 1.18
CA ASN A 55 -2.42 11.80 1.56
C ASN A 55 -2.77 11.83 3.05
N CYS A 56 -3.36 10.78 3.60
CA CYS A 56 -3.72 10.67 5.02
C CYS A 56 -2.55 10.48 5.99
N LEU A 57 -1.30 10.32 5.51
CA LEU A 57 -0.15 10.15 6.40
C LEU A 57 0.25 11.50 7.03
N PRO A 58 0.67 11.51 8.31
CA PRO A 58 1.15 12.70 8.98
C PRO A 58 2.58 13.04 8.56
N ALA A 59 2.75 13.43 7.29
CA ALA A 59 4.01 13.89 6.74
C ALA A 59 3.78 15.25 6.07
N ILE A 60 4.35 16.31 6.64
CA ILE A 60 4.36 17.65 6.07
C ILE A 60 5.28 17.60 4.84
N PRO A 61 4.75 17.28 3.63
CA PRO A 61 4.00 18.23 2.81
C PRO A 61 2.70 17.68 2.13
N MET A 62 2.14 16.54 2.56
CA MET A 62 0.91 15.95 2.00
C MET A 62 -0.31 16.29 2.87
N ASP A 63 -1.40 16.79 2.28
CA ASP A 63 -2.52 17.49 2.94
C ASP A 63 -3.22 16.78 4.12
N GLY A 64 -3.12 15.46 4.28
CA GLY A 64 -3.86 14.72 5.31
C GLY A 64 -3.25 14.74 6.70
N GLY A 65 -2.15 15.49 6.93
CA GLY A 65 -1.72 15.85 8.27
C GLY A 65 -2.82 16.55 9.09
N HIS A 66 -3.66 17.36 8.43
CA HIS A 66 -4.80 18.04 9.08
C HIS A 66 -5.98 17.11 9.33
N VAL A 67 -6.35 16.24 8.37
CA VAL A 67 -7.46 15.29 8.51
C VAL A 67 -7.13 14.20 9.54
N PHE A 68 -5.91 13.69 9.54
CA PHE A 68 -5.46 12.74 10.56
C PHE A 68 -5.43 13.38 11.95
N LYS A 69 -5.03 14.66 12.05
CA LYS A 69 -5.12 15.44 13.29
C LYS A 69 -6.57 15.54 13.77
N ASP A 70 -7.53 15.83 12.90
CA ASP A 70 -8.94 15.90 13.25
C ASP A 70 -9.51 14.54 13.69
N VAL A 71 -9.09 13.43 13.07
CA VAL A 71 -9.49 12.07 13.47
C VAL A 71 -8.86 11.67 14.81
N ILE A 72 -7.57 11.93 15.02
CA ILE A 72 -6.90 11.69 16.31
C ILE A 72 -7.51 12.57 17.39
N HIS A 73 -7.83 13.84 17.10
CA HIS A 73 -8.50 14.73 18.03
C HIS A 73 -9.94 14.31 18.29
N SER A 74 -10.65 13.74 17.31
CA SER A 74 -11.99 13.17 17.52
C SER A 74 -11.96 11.92 18.41
N LEU A 75 -10.94 11.06 18.25
CA LEU A 75 -10.80 9.82 19.01
C LEU A 75 -10.15 10.02 20.40
N PHE A 76 -9.20 10.95 20.52
CA PHE A 76 -8.37 11.18 21.72
C PHE A 76 -8.45 12.61 22.27
N GLY A 77 -9.34 13.46 21.77
CA GLY A 77 -9.46 14.89 22.16
C GLY A 77 -9.84 15.13 23.62
N ARG A 78 -10.13 14.07 24.39
CA ARG A 78 -10.28 14.15 25.84
C ARG A 78 -8.96 14.05 26.61
N VAL A 79 -7.86 13.66 25.96
CA VAL A 79 -6.59 13.27 26.60
C VAL A 79 -5.37 14.02 26.04
N ILE A 80 -5.35 14.43 24.77
CA ILE A 80 -4.13 14.95 24.12
C ILE A 80 -4.28 16.42 23.69
N SER A 81 -3.39 17.27 24.21
CA SER A 81 -3.23 18.67 23.80
C SER A 81 -2.69 18.81 22.37
N ASP A 82 -3.17 19.81 21.64
CA ASP A 82 -2.87 20.12 20.23
C ASP A 82 -1.37 20.09 19.87
N HIS A 83 -0.50 20.52 20.80
CA HIS A 83 0.95 20.57 20.60
C HIS A 83 1.62 19.18 20.65
N ASN A 84 1.06 18.25 21.43
CA ASN A 84 1.60 16.90 21.58
C ASN A 84 1.22 15.99 20.40
N ALA A 85 0.06 16.24 19.78
CA ALA A 85 -0.40 15.47 18.62
C ALA A 85 0.54 15.64 17.41
N GLU A 86 1.06 16.86 17.19
CA GLU A 86 1.99 17.16 16.10
C GLU A 86 3.37 16.51 16.30
N GLN A 87 3.89 16.53 17.53
CA GLN A 87 5.16 15.85 17.83
C GLN A 87 5.02 14.32 17.78
N LEU A 88 3.87 13.79 18.21
CA LEU A 88 3.58 12.36 18.19
C LEU A 88 3.47 11.84 16.75
N SER A 89 2.75 12.55 15.90
CA SER A 89 2.55 12.15 14.50
C SER A 89 3.86 12.16 13.72
N LYS A 90 4.70 13.18 13.92
CA LYS A 90 6.06 13.27 13.37
C LYS A 90 6.97 12.16 13.91
N SER A 91 6.90 11.86 15.20
CA SER A 91 7.70 10.79 15.81
C SER A 91 7.30 9.41 15.30
N ILE A 92 5.99 9.16 15.11
CA ILE A 92 5.47 7.93 14.53
C ILE A 92 5.94 7.79 13.08
N ALA A 93 5.81 8.85 12.26
CA ALA A 93 6.27 8.83 10.89
C ALA A 93 7.78 8.53 10.77
N VAL A 94 8.60 9.16 11.62
CA VAL A 94 10.05 8.88 11.69
C VAL A 94 10.33 7.46 12.18
N ALA A 95 9.62 6.98 13.19
CA ALA A 95 9.79 5.61 13.70
C ALA A 95 9.46 4.57 12.62
N PHE A 96 8.36 4.77 11.88
CA PHE A 96 8.02 3.90 10.75
C PHE A 96 9.05 3.98 9.62
N ALA A 97 9.53 5.18 9.27
CA ALA A 97 10.57 5.34 8.25
C ALA A 97 11.88 4.63 8.64
N VAL A 98 12.30 4.76 9.90
CA VAL A 98 13.49 4.07 10.44
C VAL A 98 13.28 2.56 10.46
N LEU A 99 12.10 2.08 10.87
CA LEU A 99 11.77 0.66 10.90
C LEU A 99 11.84 0.05 9.49
N ILE A 100 11.24 0.72 8.50
CA ILE A 100 11.29 0.32 7.09
C ILE A 100 12.73 0.30 6.59
N LEU A 101 13.53 1.33 6.89
CA LEU A 101 14.95 1.39 6.52
C LEU A 101 15.74 0.24 7.13
N VAL A 102 15.56 -0.04 8.43
CA VAL A 102 16.21 -1.17 9.11
C VAL A 102 15.77 -2.49 8.49
N SER A 103 14.50 -2.65 8.14
CA SER A 103 13.98 -3.84 7.47
C SER A 103 14.64 -4.05 6.10
N PHE A 104 14.80 -2.99 5.29
CA PHE A 104 15.51 -3.07 4.02
C PHE A 104 16.98 -3.42 4.17
N VAL A 105 17.67 -2.79 5.13
CA VAL A 105 19.07 -3.11 5.46
C VAL A 105 19.16 -4.59 5.85
N PHE A 106 18.28 -5.07 6.71
CA PHE A 106 18.24 -6.48 7.10
C PHE A 106 17.95 -7.42 5.93
N MET A 107 17.07 -7.05 5.01
CA MET A 107 16.78 -7.85 3.80
C MET A 107 18.00 -7.97 2.88
N ILE A 108 18.80 -6.91 2.74
CA ILE A 108 20.00 -6.89 1.89
C ILE A 108 21.15 -7.65 2.55
N PHE A 109 21.40 -7.40 3.84
CA PHE A 109 22.55 -7.96 4.54
C PHE A 109 22.27 -9.31 5.23
N GLY A 110 21.01 -9.62 5.52
CA GLY A 110 20.60 -10.90 6.13
C GLY A 110 21.10 -12.13 5.37
N PRO A 111 20.92 -12.21 4.03
CA PRO A 111 21.47 -13.31 3.25
C PRO A 111 23.00 -13.38 3.29
N SER A 112 23.68 -12.22 3.35
CA SER A 112 25.14 -12.11 3.33
C SER A 112 25.78 -12.57 4.66
N ILE A 113 25.06 -12.42 5.78
CA ILE A 113 25.51 -12.87 7.12
C ILE A 113 25.30 -14.38 7.28
N VAL A 114 24.23 -14.94 6.70
CA VAL A 114 23.90 -16.37 6.82
C VAL A 114 24.78 -17.26 5.93
N HIS A 115 25.27 -16.76 4.79
CA HIS A 115 26.15 -17.51 3.88
C HIS A 115 27.65 -17.17 4.05
N GLY A 116 28.02 -16.51 5.15
CA GLY A 116 29.39 -16.09 5.47
C GLY A 116 30.31 -17.17 6.08
N PHE A 117 30.01 -18.46 5.87
CA PHE A 117 30.88 -19.62 6.11
C PHE A 117 30.67 -20.68 5.03
#